data_AF-A0ABD3MXE5-F1
#
_entry.id   AF-A0ABD3MXE5-F1
#
_cell.length_a   1.000
_cell.length_b   1.000
_cell.length_c   1.000
_cell.angle_alpha   90.00
_cell.angle_beta   90.00
_cell.angle_gamma   90.00
#
_symmetry.space_group_name_H-M   'P 1'
#
loop_
_entity.id
_entity.type
_entity.pdbx_description
1 polymer ?
#
loop_
_entity_poly.entity_id
_entity_poly.type
_entity_poly.pdbx_seq_one_letter_code
_entity_poly.pdbx_strand_id
1 'polypeptide(L)'
;MPVPSKRLGGLSNKIRSVSKIMDELQRDLMQERWDLVDTYPQQLRSYVPVFTSYTDSAFPTDIPTDGGLRVALRYEVGRFFASLERLRQAAARRSLDEAYVGYSDMALHFDRYLRVGGLYTYYDDAVDLEAYYDAIPDSNLVYADPRTDPAMVRDLVVLIRGPDKGRTGIVIGIYPDGSGNCAVKLDRYRGIREVRIVNRGWVAKRLGEQAPDDVFLIPQSA
;
A
#
# COMPACT_ATOMS: atom_id res chain seq x y z
N MET A 1 -28.13 7.13 -9.65
CA MET A 1 -26.69 7.45 -9.52
C MET A 1 -26.35 8.54 -10.53
N PRO A 2 -25.72 9.66 -10.15
CA PRO A 2 -25.24 10.63 -11.12
C PRO A 2 -24.12 9.98 -11.96
N VAL A 3 -24.18 10.17 -13.27
CA VAL A 3 -23.15 9.68 -14.20
C VAL A 3 -21.84 10.44 -13.91
N PRO A 4 -20.70 9.76 -13.69
CA PRO A 4 -19.43 10.45 -13.46
C PRO A 4 -19.10 11.34 -14.65
N SER A 5 -18.76 12.61 -14.41
CA SER A 5 -18.34 13.52 -15.49
C SER A 5 -17.06 12.98 -16.17
N LYS A 6 -16.92 13.15 -17.49
CA LYS A 6 -15.71 12.73 -18.23
C LYS A 6 -14.41 13.24 -17.59
N ARG A 7 -14.45 14.43 -16.99
CA ARG A 7 -13.32 15.04 -16.26
C ARG A 7 -12.97 14.25 -15.00
N LEU A 8 -13.96 13.82 -14.22
CA LEU A 8 -13.75 12.99 -13.02
C LEU A 8 -13.20 11.60 -13.39
N GLY A 9 -13.67 11.01 -14.49
CA GLY A 9 -13.12 9.76 -15.02
C GLY A 9 -11.64 9.88 -15.41
N GLY A 10 -11.26 10.98 -16.06
CA GLY A 10 -9.85 11.27 -16.41
C GLY A 10 -8.96 11.43 -15.17
N LEU A 11 -9.43 12.13 -14.14
CA LEU A 11 -8.69 12.29 -12.87
C LEU A 11 -8.55 10.95 -12.13
N SER A 12 -9.61 10.14 -12.09
CA SER A 12 -9.60 8.81 -11.48
C SER A 12 -8.54 7.91 -12.10
N ASN A 13 -8.45 7.90 -13.44
CA ASN A 13 -7.46 7.11 -14.16
C ASN A 13 -6.03 7.58 -13.89
N LYS A 14 -5.80 8.90 -13.80
CA LYS A 14 -4.49 9.46 -13.44
C LYS A 14 -4.08 9.13 -12.01
N ILE A 15 -5.02 9.09 -11.06
CA ILE A 15 -4.71 8.66 -9.69
C ILE A 15 -4.39 7.17 -9.66
N ARG A 16 -5.18 6.34 -10.35
CA ARG A 16 -4.90 4.89 -10.46
C ARG A 16 -3.56 4.59 -11.12
N SER A 17 -3.08 5.42 -12.06
CA SER A 17 -1.75 5.23 -12.65
C SER A 17 -0.61 5.46 -11.65
N VAL A 18 -0.84 6.17 -10.54
CA VAL A 18 0.15 6.29 -9.46
C VAL A 18 0.46 4.93 -8.83
N SER A 19 -0.49 3.98 -8.83
CA SER A 19 -0.23 2.61 -8.37
C SER A 19 0.91 1.94 -9.12
N LYS A 20 1.03 2.17 -10.42
CA LYS A 20 2.13 1.63 -11.23
C LYS A 20 3.46 2.25 -10.80
N ILE A 21 3.50 3.57 -10.61
CA ILE A 21 4.70 4.28 -10.14
C ILE A 21 5.11 3.78 -8.74
N MET A 22 4.14 3.54 -7.86
CA MET A 22 4.38 3.00 -6.52
C MET A 22 4.88 1.55 -6.55
N ASP A 23 4.43 0.73 -7.49
CA ASP A 23 4.91 -0.65 -7.68
C ASP A 23 6.36 -0.65 -8.24
N GLU A 24 6.66 0.22 -9.21
CA GLU A 24 8.03 0.41 -9.75
C GLU A 24 9.00 0.92 -8.67
N LEU A 25 8.58 1.93 -7.90
CA LEU A 25 9.35 2.43 -6.76
C LEU A 25 9.61 1.33 -5.71
N GLN A 26 8.62 0.47 -5.41
CA GLN A 26 8.83 -0.66 -4.50
C GLN A 26 9.95 -1.56 -5.00
N ARG A 27 9.86 -1.99 -6.26
CA ARG A 27 10.84 -2.87 -6.89
C ARG A 27 12.23 -2.26 -6.80
N ASP A 28 12.37 -1.01 -7.24
CA ASP A 28 13.67 -0.33 -7.33
C ASP A 28 14.27 -0.09 -5.94
N LEU A 29 13.45 0.27 -4.95
CA LEU A 29 13.87 0.39 -3.55
C LEU A 29 14.30 -0.97 -2.98
N MET A 30 13.53 -2.03 -3.24
CA MET A 30 13.87 -3.38 -2.81
C MET A 30 15.09 -3.94 -3.55
N GLN A 31 15.46 -3.41 -4.71
CA GLN A 31 16.70 -3.75 -5.44
C GLN A 31 17.85 -2.77 -5.16
N GLU A 32 17.66 -1.80 -4.26
CA GLU A 32 18.66 -0.78 -3.89
C GLU A 32 19.18 0.02 -5.09
N ARG A 33 18.31 0.23 -6.08
CA ARG A 33 18.56 1.04 -7.28
C ARG A 33 18.40 2.52 -6.94
N TRP A 34 19.28 3.04 -6.09
CA TRP A 34 19.24 4.42 -5.59
C TRP A 34 19.21 5.46 -6.72
N ASP A 35 19.88 5.15 -7.83
CA ASP A 35 19.85 5.95 -9.07
C ASP A 35 18.44 6.17 -9.61
N LEU A 36 17.56 5.17 -9.49
CA LEU A 36 16.17 5.25 -9.88
C LEU A 36 15.30 5.82 -8.75
N VAL A 37 15.50 5.35 -7.51
CA VAL A 37 14.74 5.77 -6.32
C VAL A 37 14.74 7.29 -6.16
N ASP A 38 15.87 7.95 -6.42
CA ASP A 38 16.02 9.41 -6.29
C ASP A 38 15.14 10.22 -7.28
N THR A 39 14.64 9.60 -8.36
CA THR A 39 13.84 10.27 -9.40
C THR A 39 12.34 10.32 -9.06
N TYR A 40 11.84 9.31 -8.33
CA TYR A 40 10.42 9.15 -8.02
C TYR A 40 9.81 10.31 -7.22
N PRO A 41 10.49 10.94 -6.24
CA PRO A 41 9.90 12.03 -5.47
C PRO A 41 9.42 13.20 -6.34
N GLN A 42 10.21 13.59 -7.35
CA GLN A 42 9.82 14.68 -8.25
C GLN A 42 8.67 14.25 -9.17
N GLN A 43 8.71 13.02 -9.68
CA GLN A 43 7.63 12.46 -10.50
C GLN A 43 6.30 12.41 -9.72
N LEU A 44 6.31 11.90 -8.49
CA LEU A 44 5.12 11.77 -7.64
C LEU A 44 4.59 13.14 -7.19
N ARG A 45 5.47 14.10 -6.88
CA ARG A 45 5.05 15.49 -6.57
C ARG A 45 4.26 16.15 -7.70
N SER A 46 4.52 15.79 -8.96
CA SER A 46 3.75 16.32 -10.09
C SER A 46 2.26 15.95 -10.06
N TYR A 47 1.86 14.94 -9.27
CA TYR A 47 0.48 14.51 -9.11
C TYR A 47 -0.31 15.30 -8.05
N VAL A 48 0.33 16.16 -7.24
CA VAL A 48 -0.37 16.98 -6.23
C VAL A 48 -1.62 17.69 -6.80
N PRO A 49 -1.55 18.39 -7.96
CA PRO A 49 -2.74 19.04 -8.52
C PRO A 49 -3.85 18.05 -8.94
N VAL A 50 -3.48 16.82 -9.31
CA VAL A 50 -4.44 15.77 -9.69
C VAL A 50 -5.21 15.29 -8.46
N PHE A 51 -4.51 15.01 -7.35
CA PHE A 51 -5.13 14.63 -6.08
C PHE A 51 -6.05 15.73 -5.54
N THR A 52 -5.61 16.99 -5.56
CA THR A 52 -6.43 18.13 -5.14
C THR A 52 -7.69 18.24 -6.01
N SER A 53 -7.52 18.26 -7.33
CA SER A 53 -8.64 18.39 -8.27
C SER A 53 -9.66 17.27 -8.13
N TYR A 54 -9.20 16.03 -7.93
CA TYR A 54 -10.09 14.88 -7.73
C TYR A 54 -10.86 15.01 -6.42
N THR A 55 -10.15 15.30 -5.32
CA THR A 55 -10.77 15.41 -3.98
C THR A 55 -11.86 16.48 -3.96
N ASP A 56 -11.63 17.61 -4.62
CA ASP A 56 -12.62 18.69 -4.71
C ASP A 56 -13.78 18.35 -5.65
N SER A 57 -13.55 17.52 -6.67
CA SER A 57 -14.57 17.17 -7.67
C SER A 57 -15.41 15.92 -7.33
N ALA A 58 -14.86 14.99 -6.55
CA ALA A 58 -15.49 13.70 -6.26
C ALA A 58 -16.67 13.84 -5.28
N PHE A 59 -16.60 14.84 -4.40
CA PHE A 59 -17.62 15.14 -3.40
C PHE A 59 -17.95 16.63 -3.52
N PRO A 60 -18.83 17.04 -4.46
CA PRO A 60 -19.01 18.45 -4.79
C PRO A 60 -20.03 19.18 -3.91
N THR A 61 -20.76 18.48 -3.03
CA THR A 61 -21.84 19.09 -2.25
C THR A 61 -21.38 19.58 -0.89
N ASP A 62 -22.13 20.51 -0.29
CA ASP A 62 -21.85 21.03 1.04
C ASP A 62 -22.53 20.24 2.17
N ILE A 63 -23.07 19.06 1.85
CA ILE A 63 -23.64 18.20 2.90
C ILE A 63 -22.52 17.74 3.84
N PRO A 64 -22.79 17.59 5.15
CA PRO A 64 -21.77 17.24 6.14
C PRO A 64 -20.94 16.00 5.78
N THR A 65 -21.57 14.98 5.17
CA THR A 65 -20.91 13.75 4.74
C THR A 65 -19.83 14.01 3.68
N ASP A 66 -20.16 14.75 2.61
CA ASP A 66 -19.21 15.11 1.56
C ASP A 66 -18.07 15.98 2.13
N GLY A 67 -18.39 16.91 3.04
CA GLY A 67 -17.40 17.69 3.76
C GLY A 67 -16.41 16.82 4.54
N GLY A 68 -16.92 15.83 5.29
CA GLY A 68 -16.11 14.86 6.02
C GLY A 68 -15.21 14.01 5.10
N LEU A 69 -15.74 13.54 3.98
CA LEU A 69 -14.97 12.75 3.00
C LEU A 69 -13.84 13.56 2.35
N ARG A 70 -14.09 14.83 2.00
CA ARG A 70 -13.02 15.73 1.50
C ARG A 70 -11.91 15.92 2.54
N VAL A 71 -12.27 16.10 3.81
CA VAL A 71 -11.27 16.22 4.90
C VAL A 71 -10.46 14.95 5.03
N ALA A 72 -11.09 13.77 5.04
CA ALA A 72 -10.41 12.49 5.12
C ALA A 72 -9.44 12.29 3.93
N LEU A 73 -9.88 12.57 2.71
CA LEU A 73 -9.04 12.48 1.52
C LEU A 73 -7.85 13.45 1.56
N ARG A 74 -8.06 14.71 1.95
CA ARG A 74 -6.97 15.68 2.11
C ARG A 74 -5.97 15.26 3.18
N TYR A 75 -6.46 14.65 4.26
CA TYR A 75 -5.60 14.08 5.30
C TYR A 75 -4.70 12.98 4.72
N GLU A 76 -5.27 12.01 4.00
CA GLU A 76 -4.48 10.93 3.39
C GLU A 76 -3.49 11.45 2.34
N VAL A 77 -3.87 12.44 1.51
CA VAL A 77 -2.96 13.11 0.57
C VAL A 77 -1.80 13.80 1.30
N GLY A 78 -2.10 14.57 2.35
CA GLY A 78 -1.08 15.26 3.13
C GLY A 78 -0.09 14.29 3.75
N ARG A 79 -0.59 13.17 4.30
CA ARG A 79 0.24 12.11 4.87
C ARG A 79 1.09 11.39 3.81
N PHE A 80 0.51 11.07 2.64
CA PHE A 80 1.24 10.50 1.52
C PHE A 80 2.44 11.38 1.11
N PHE A 81 2.23 12.68 0.90
CA PHE A 81 3.29 13.58 0.45
C PHE A 81 4.29 13.93 1.56
N ALA A 82 3.87 13.93 2.83
CA ALA A 82 4.81 14.02 3.96
C ALA A 82 5.73 12.80 4.01
N SER A 83 5.20 11.60 3.80
CA SER A 83 6.01 10.38 3.74
C SER A 83 6.89 10.31 2.50
N LEU A 84 6.46 10.87 1.37
CA LEU A 84 7.30 11.04 0.19
C LEU A 84 8.53 11.92 0.48
N GLU A 85 8.36 12.99 1.25
CA GLU A 85 9.48 13.83 1.66
C GLU A 85 10.44 13.09 2.60
N ARG A 86 9.93 12.24 3.50
CA ARG A 86 10.77 11.36 4.33
C ARG A 86 11.55 10.35 3.50
N LEU A 87 10.88 9.69 2.53
CA LEU A 87 11.53 8.78 1.60
C LEU A 87 12.66 9.49 0.83
N ARG A 88 12.42 10.72 0.34
CA ARG A 88 13.44 11.52 -0.35
C ARG A 88 14.67 11.77 0.54
N GLN A 89 14.46 12.12 1.80
CA GLN A 89 15.55 12.34 2.76
C GLN A 89 16.29 11.04 3.10
N ALA A 90 15.58 9.93 3.24
CA ALA A 90 16.16 8.61 3.46
C ALA A 90 17.01 8.16 2.27
N ALA A 91 16.49 8.32 1.05
CA ALA A 91 17.18 7.98 -0.20
C ALA A 91 18.45 8.81 -0.40
N ALA A 92 18.40 10.12 -0.13
CA ALA A 92 19.57 11.00 -0.18
C ALA A 92 20.70 10.57 0.78
N ARG A 93 20.34 9.95 1.91
CA ARG A 93 21.29 9.37 2.88
C ARG A 93 21.57 7.89 2.64
N ARG A 94 20.90 7.27 1.65
CA ARG A 94 20.88 5.83 1.36
C ARG A 94 20.58 4.98 2.60
N SER A 95 19.69 5.49 3.47
CA SER A 95 19.23 4.77 4.66
C SER A 95 18.09 3.85 4.26
N LEU A 96 18.39 2.56 4.13
CA LEU A 96 17.45 1.55 3.63
C LEU A 96 16.26 1.37 4.57
N ASP A 97 16.50 1.28 5.87
CA ASP A 97 15.44 1.11 6.88
C ASP A 97 14.48 2.31 6.90
N GLU A 98 15.02 3.53 6.87
CA GLU A 98 14.19 4.74 6.80
C GLU A 98 13.41 4.83 5.48
N ALA A 99 14.02 4.40 4.38
CA ALA A 99 13.38 4.40 3.07
C ALA A 99 12.22 3.39 3.02
N TYR A 100 12.36 2.20 3.62
CA TYR A 100 11.27 1.24 3.76
C TYR A 100 10.11 1.77 4.58
N VAL A 101 10.38 2.43 5.70
CA VAL A 101 9.33 3.06 6.51
C VAL A 101 8.65 4.18 5.71
N GLY A 102 9.42 5.05 5.05
CA GLY A 102 8.90 6.12 4.20
C GLY A 102 8.00 5.59 3.08
N TYR A 103 8.44 4.56 2.36
CA TYR A 103 7.65 3.89 1.33
C TYR A 103 6.39 3.22 1.90
N SER A 104 6.50 2.54 3.04
CA SER A 104 5.38 1.87 3.69
C SER A 104 4.26 2.83 4.07
N ASP A 105 4.62 3.98 4.64
CA ASP A 105 3.65 5.02 4.97
C ASP A 105 3.01 5.60 3.71
N MET A 106 3.79 5.83 2.64
CA MET A 106 3.22 6.25 1.36
C MET A 106 2.21 5.23 0.83
N ALA A 107 2.60 3.95 0.79
CA ALA A 107 1.74 2.88 0.28
C ALA A 107 0.45 2.75 1.09
N LEU A 108 0.53 2.85 2.42
CA LEU A 108 -0.62 2.84 3.32
C LEU A 108 -1.58 4.00 3.06
N HIS A 109 -1.06 5.23 3.04
CA HIS A 109 -1.88 6.42 2.86
C HIS A 109 -2.48 6.49 1.46
N PHE A 110 -1.78 5.95 0.45
CA PHE A 110 -2.32 5.81 -0.89
C PHE A 110 -3.45 4.77 -0.99
N ASP A 111 -3.30 3.58 -0.40
CA ASP A 111 -4.40 2.57 -0.30
C ASP A 111 -5.64 3.17 0.36
N ARG A 112 -5.47 3.83 1.52
CA ARG A 112 -6.57 4.51 2.21
C ARG A 112 -7.23 5.59 1.36
N TYR A 113 -6.43 6.39 0.65
CA TYR A 113 -6.97 7.39 -0.28
C TYR A 113 -7.79 6.73 -1.40
N LEU A 114 -7.29 5.66 -2.02
CA LEU A 114 -8.01 4.94 -3.07
C LEU A 114 -9.33 4.35 -2.56
N ARG A 115 -9.33 3.86 -1.31
CA ARG A 115 -10.52 3.32 -0.64
C ARG A 115 -11.57 4.39 -0.37
N VAL A 116 -11.19 5.44 0.36
CA VAL A 116 -12.11 6.55 0.71
C VAL A 116 -12.59 7.28 -0.55
N GLY A 117 -11.76 7.35 -1.59
CA GLY A 117 -12.10 7.97 -2.86
C GLY A 117 -12.99 7.11 -3.76
N GLY A 118 -13.30 5.86 -3.40
CA GLY A 118 -14.05 4.95 -4.28
C GLY A 118 -13.30 4.65 -5.58
N LEU A 119 -11.97 4.64 -5.54
CA LEU A 119 -11.12 4.43 -6.70
C LEU A 119 -10.78 2.95 -6.94
N TYR A 120 -11.10 2.05 -6.01
CA TYR A 120 -11.09 0.61 -6.28
C TYR A 120 -12.28 0.23 -7.16
N THR A 121 -12.02 -0.52 -8.24
CA THR A 121 -13.05 -0.94 -9.21
C THR A 121 -14.03 -1.97 -8.66
N TYR A 122 -13.68 -2.65 -7.57
CA TYR A 122 -14.46 -3.70 -6.92
C TYR A 122 -14.48 -3.48 -5.41
N TYR A 123 -14.97 -2.33 -4.95
CA TYR A 123 -15.19 -2.13 -3.53
C TYR A 123 -16.60 -2.63 -3.18
N ASP A 124 -16.64 -3.71 -2.41
CA ASP A 124 -17.85 -4.22 -1.79
C ASP A 124 -17.69 -3.87 -0.30
N ASP A 125 -18.43 -2.86 0.17
CA ASP A 125 -18.34 -2.27 1.52
C ASP A 125 -18.59 -3.30 2.65
N ALA A 126 -18.98 -4.52 2.29
CA ALA A 126 -19.55 -5.53 3.17
C ALA A 126 -18.75 -6.85 3.30
N VAL A 127 -17.58 -6.99 2.68
CA VAL A 127 -16.84 -8.26 2.83
C VAL A 127 -15.88 -8.18 4.00
N ASP A 128 -16.44 -8.37 5.19
CA ASP A 128 -15.66 -8.90 6.31
C ASP A 128 -15.14 -10.27 5.90
N LEU A 129 -13.84 -10.31 5.58
CA LEU A 129 -13.17 -11.53 5.17
C LEU A 129 -12.82 -12.41 6.37
N GLU A 130 -13.03 -11.95 7.61
CA GLU A 130 -12.74 -12.70 8.84
C GLU A 130 -13.46 -14.06 8.82
N ALA A 131 -14.73 -14.10 8.42
CA ALA A 131 -15.50 -15.35 8.32
C ALA A 131 -14.96 -16.35 7.28
N TYR A 132 -14.31 -15.86 6.20
CA TYR A 132 -13.71 -16.74 5.19
C TYR A 132 -12.39 -17.34 5.66
N TYR A 133 -11.71 -16.66 6.58
CA TYR A 133 -10.32 -16.94 6.95
C TYR A 133 -10.17 -17.54 8.35
N ASP A 134 -11.12 -17.30 9.27
CA ASP A 134 -11.20 -17.96 10.57
C ASP A 134 -11.31 -19.48 10.45
N ALA A 135 -11.93 -19.96 9.37
CA ALA A 135 -12.09 -21.37 9.08
C ALA A 135 -10.81 -22.05 8.55
N ILE A 136 -9.72 -21.31 8.26
CA ILE A 136 -8.47 -21.91 7.76
C ILE A 136 -7.76 -22.61 8.93
N PRO A 137 -7.63 -23.95 8.89
CA PRO A 137 -6.87 -24.69 9.89
C PRO A 137 -5.39 -24.37 9.76
N ASP A 138 -4.69 -24.22 10.90
CA ASP A 138 -3.25 -23.93 10.93
C ASP A 138 -2.43 -24.98 10.18
N SER A 139 -2.90 -26.23 10.12
CA SER A 139 -2.28 -27.33 9.37
C SER A 139 -2.16 -27.07 7.87
N ASN A 140 -2.95 -26.15 7.32
CA ASN A 140 -2.95 -25.84 5.89
C ASN A 140 -1.99 -24.69 5.55
N LEU A 141 -1.40 -24.02 6.56
CA LEU A 141 -0.49 -22.90 6.38
C LEU A 141 0.95 -23.39 6.55
N VAL A 142 1.77 -23.24 5.51
CA VAL A 142 3.18 -23.66 5.54
C VAL A 142 4.07 -22.41 5.71
N TYR A 143 4.61 -22.22 6.91
CA TYR A 143 5.38 -21.03 7.27
C TYR A 143 6.47 -21.30 8.31
N ALA A 144 7.45 -20.40 8.41
CA ALA A 144 8.50 -20.45 9.43
C ALA A 144 7.99 -19.88 10.77
N ASP A 145 8.36 -20.48 11.91
CA ASP A 145 7.95 -19.95 13.22
C ASP A 145 8.48 -18.52 13.40
N PRO A 146 7.59 -17.50 13.52
CA PRO A 146 7.99 -16.10 13.55
C PRO A 146 8.78 -15.72 14.80
N ARG A 147 8.84 -16.57 15.83
CA ARG A 147 9.67 -16.34 17.02
C ARG A 147 11.13 -16.66 16.77
N THR A 148 11.41 -17.69 15.97
CA THR A 148 12.77 -18.13 15.66
C THR A 148 13.28 -17.56 14.34
N ASP A 149 12.40 -17.34 13.38
CA ASP A 149 12.71 -16.76 12.07
C ASP A 149 11.68 -15.67 11.71
N PRO A 150 11.79 -14.48 12.34
CA PRO A 150 10.83 -13.42 12.14
C PRO A 150 10.90 -12.85 10.72
N ALA A 151 9.75 -12.53 10.14
CA ALA A 151 9.68 -11.88 8.84
C ALA A 151 10.46 -10.55 8.83
N MET A 152 11.17 -10.33 7.72
CA MET A 152 11.95 -9.13 7.39
C MET A 152 11.35 -8.45 6.16
N VAL A 153 11.73 -7.20 5.91
CA VAL A 153 11.34 -6.51 4.68
C VAL A 153 11.82 -7.31 3.48
N ARG A 154 11.01 -7.36 2.41
CA ARG A 154 11.15 -8.19 1.20
C ARG A 154 10.68 -9.63 1.33
N ASP A 155 10.49 -10.15 2.54
CA ASP A 155 9.99 -11.51 2.70
C ASP A 155 8.54 -11.63 2.24
N LEU A 156 8.26 -12.71 1.52
CA LEU A 156 6.90 -13.16 1.24
C LEU A 156 6.34 -13.83 2.50
N VAL A 157 5.14 -13.43 2.88
CA VAL A 157 4.57 -13.74 4.17
C VAL A 157 3.14 -14.21 4.08
N VAL A 158 2.71 -14.89 5.14
CA VAL A 158 1.33 -15.23 5.42
C VAL A 158 0.97 -14.68 6.79
N LEU A 159 -0.23 -14.12 6.90
CA LEU A 159 -0.77 -13.69 8.18
C LEU A 159 -1.29 -14.92 8.91
N ILE A 160 -0.75 -15.21 10.10
CA ILE A 160 -1.12 -16.42 10.86
C ILE A 160 -2.14 -16.12 11.97
N ARG A 161 -2.45 -14.83 12.20
CA ARG A 161 -3.38 -14.35 13.22
C ARG A 161 -4.07 -13.06 12.76
N GLY A 162 -5.17 -12.71 13.43
CA GLY A 162 -5.96 -11.51 13.16
C GLY A 162 -6.98 -11.71 12.04
N PRO A 163 -7.74 -10.65 11.70
CA PRO A 163 -8.88 -10.74 10.77
C PRO A 163 -8.48 -11.09 9.33
N ASP A 164 -7.21 -10.91 8.99
CA ASP A 164 -6.66 -11.20 7.67
C ASP A 164 -5.87 -12.54 7.65
N LYS A 165 -6.10 -13.47 8.60
CA LYS A 165 -5.41 -14.76 8.69
C LYS A 165 -5.45 -15.53 7.35
N GLY A 166 -4.38 -16.24 7.01
CA GLY A 166 -4.23 -17.00 5.77
C GLY A 166 -3.98 -16.15 4.53
N ARG A 167 -4.17 -14.83 4.57
CA ARG A 167 -3.81 -13.95 3.46
C ARG A 167 -2.30 -13.85 3.33
N THR A 168 -1.85 -13.78 2.09
CA THR A 168 -0.44 -13.70 1.73
C THR A 168 -0.08 -12.31 1.21
N GLY A 169 1.21 -11.99 1.24
CA GLY A 169 1.73 -10.72 0.74
C GLY A 169 3.23 -10.59 0.93
N ILE A 170 3.73 -9.35 0.93
CA ILE A 170 5.13 -9.00 1.15
C ILE A 170 5.26 -7.96 2.27
N VAL A 171 6.28 -8.11 3.12
CA VAL A 171 6.62 -7.07 4.10
C VAL A 171 7.32 -5.93 3.36
N ILE A 172 6.73 -4.74 3.44
CA ILE A 172 7.26 -3.53 2.80
C ILE A 172 7.97 -2.58 3.77
N GLY A 173 7.79 -2.78 5.08
CA GLY A 173 8.50 -2.04 6.12
C GLY A 173 8.22 -2.54 7.53
N ILE A 174 9.14 -2.28 8.46
CA ILE A 174 9.04 -2.61 9.88
C ILE A 174 9.21 -1.30 10.66
N TYR A 175 8.27 -1.00 11.58
CA TYR A 175 8.29 0.26 12.30
C TYR A 175 9.25 0.20 13.50
N PRO A 176 10.23 1.13 13.59
CA PRO A 176 11.22 1.11 14.67
C PRO A 176 10.74 1.79 15.96
N ASP A 177 9.46 2.18 16.04
CA ASP A 177 8.86 2.96 17.13
C ASP A 177 8.55 2.15 18.40
N GLY A 178 8.98 0.89 18.46
CA GLY A 178 8.71 -0.01 19.58
C GLY A 178 7.30 -0.59 19.60
N SER A 179 6.43 -0.24 18.64
CA SER A 179 5.07 -0.80 18.54
C SER A 179 5.06 -2.30 18.20
N GLY A 180 6.18 -2.81 17.65
CA GLY A 180 6.27 -4.17 17.15
C GLY A 180 5.43 -4.40 15.90
N ASN A 181 5.04 -3.33 15.19
CA ASN A 181 4.23 -3.42 13.98
C ASN A 181 5.09 -3.43 12.71
N CYS A 182 4.53 -4.01 11.65
CA CYS A 182 5.05 -3.93 10.30
C CYS A 182 3.95 -3.62 9.29
N ALA A 183 4.35 -3.13 8.13
CA ALA A 183 3.48 -2.93 6.98
C ALA A 183 3.60 -4.12 6.03
N VAL A 184 2.47 -4.76 5.75
CA VAL A 184 2.35 -5.85 4.78
C VAL A 184 1.50 -5.38 3.61
N LYS A 185 2.04 -5.48 2.40
CA LYS A 185 1.29 -5.29 1.16
C LYS A 185 0.76 -6.64 0.72
N LEU A 186 -0.55 -6.81 0.80
CA LEU A 186 -1.19 -8.10 0.53
C LEU A 186 -1.22 -8.37 -0.97
N ASP A 187 -1.29 -9.66 -1.31
CA ASP A 187 -1.46 -10.12 -2.69
C ASP A 187 -2.79 -9.60 -3.25
N ARG A 188 -2.83 -9.40 -4.57
CA ARG A 188 -4.01 -8.83 -5.22
C ARG A 188 -5.21 -9.74 -5.02
N TYR A 189 -6.30 -9.16 -4.54
CA TYR A 189 -7.60 -9.81 -4.50
C TYR A 189 -8.61 -8.95 -5.26
N ARG A 190 -9.24 -9.52 -6.30
CA ARG A 190 -10.19 -8.81 -7.18
C ARG A 190 -9.66 -7.46 -7.71
N GLY A 191 -8.36 -7.41 -8.03
CA GLY A 191 -7.70 -6.20 -8.55
C GLY A 191 -7.35 -5.15 -7.49
N ILE A 192 -7.68 -5.37 -6.22
CA ILE A 192 -7.31 -4.52 -5.08
C ILE A 192 -6.02 -5.06 -4.48
N ARG A 193 -5.12 -4.14 -4.14
CA ARG A 193 -3.88 -4.47 -3.43
C ARG A 193 -3.78 -3.61 -2.19
N GLU A 194 -4.10 -4.21 -1.04
CA GLU A 194 -4.24 -3.51 0.23
C GLU A 194 -2.92 -3.48 0.99
N VAL A 195 -2.76 -2.45 1.82
CA VAL A 195 -1.66 -2.36 2.79
C VAL A 195 -2.25 -2.45 4.19
N ARG A 196 -1.72 -3.36 4.99
CA ARG A 196 -2.13 -3.57 6.39
C ARG A 196 -0.97 -3.27 7.31
N ILE A 197 -1.28 -2.59 8.41
CA ILE A 197 -0.39 -2.48 9.56
C ILE A 197 -0.81 -3.57 10.55
N VAL A 198 0.10 -4.48 10.83
CA VAL A 198 -0.17 -5.65 11.67
C VAL A 198 0.96 -5.82 12.68
N ASN A 199 0.66 -6.51 13.78
CA ASN A 199 1.71 -6.91 14.71
C ASN A 199 2.66 -7.89 14.03
N ARG A 200 3.97 -7.71 14.19
CA ARG A 200 4.99 -8.55 13.56
C ARG A 200 4.89 -10.02 13.97
N GLY A 201 4.42 -10.30 15.19
CA GLY A 201 4.17 -11.67 15.66
C GLY A 201 3.01 -12.38 14.94
N TRP A 202 2.24 -11.68 14.12
CA TRP A 202 1.17 -12.26 13.28
C TRP A 202 1.64 -12.56 11.86
N VAL A 203 2.87 -12.18 11.52
CA VAL A 203 3.42 -12.28 10.17
C VAL A 203 4.50 -13.34 10.15
N ALA A 204 4.26 -14.42 9.41
CA ALA A 204 5.21 -15.52 9.26
C ALA A 204 5.73 -15.59 7.83
N LYS A 205 7.03 -15.90 7.67
CA LYS A 205 7.61 -16.12 6.33
C LYS A 205 6.98 -17.36 5.72
N ARG A 206 6.54 -17.27 4.47
CA ARG A 206 6.06 -18.43 3.74
C ARG A 206 7.22 -19.37 3.44
N LEU A 207 6.96 -20.67 3.51
CA LEU A 207 7.92 -21.70 3.12
C LEU A 207 7.49 -22.41 1.83
N GLY A 208 8.43 -23.05 1.14
CA GLY A 208 8.20 -23.77 -0.11
C GLY A 208 8.35 -22.89 -1.37
N GLU A 209 8.04 -23.47 -2.53
CA GLU A 209 8.13 -22.79 -3.82
C GLU A 209 7.08 -21.66 -3.90
N GLN A 210 7.53 -20.46 -4.27
CA GLN A 210 6.72 -19.26 -4.26
C GLN A 210 6.97 -18.45 -5.53
N ALA A 211 5.88 -18.01 -6.16
CA ALA A 211 5.99 -16.95 -7.15
C ALA A 211 6.52 -15.68 -6.47
N PRO A 212 7.42 -14.93 -7.13
CA PRO A 212 7.84 -13.64 -6.61
C PRO A 212 6.65 -12.67 -6.59
N ASP A 213 6.76 -11.64 -5.77
CA ASP A 213 5.77 -10.56 -5.75
C ASP A 213 5.59 -9.93 -7.14
N ASP A 214 4.35 -9.55 -7.48
CA ASP A 214 3.99 -8.90 -8.74
C ASP A 214 4.93 -7.75 -9.13
N VAL A 215 5.45 -6.98 -8.15
CA VAL A 215 6.32 -5.83 -8.46
C VAL A 215 7.63 -6.27 -9.13
N PHE A 216 8.11 -7.47 -8.84
CA PHE A 216 9.34 -8.01 -9.42
C PHE A 216 9.13 -8.60 -10.82
N LEU A 217 7.87 -8.74 -11.25
CA LEU A 217 7.51 -9.17 -12.60
C LEU A 217 7.38 -7.99 -13.57
N ILE A 218 7.43 -6.75 -13.09
CA ILE A 218 7.33 -5.54 -13.91
C ILE A 218 8.55 -5.46 -14.83
N PRO A 219 8.38 -5.47 -16.17
CA PRO A 219 9.49 -5.38 -17.11
C PRO A 219 10.33 -4.13 -16.84
N GLN A 220 11.65 -4.30 -16.87
CA GLN A 220 12.55 -3.15 -16.86
C GLN A 220 12.51 -2.52 -18.25
N SER A 221 12.22 -1.22 -18.30
CA SER A 221 12.50 -0.45 -19.51
C SER A 221 14.01 -0.29 -19.58
N ALA A 222 14.62 -0.87 -20.60
CA ALA A 222 16.06 -0.78 -20.88
C ALA A 222 16.47 0.66 -21.21
#